data_AF-A0A946BM99-F1
#
_entry.id   AF-A0A946BM99-F1
#
_cell.length_a   1.000
_cell.length_b   1.000
_cell.length_c   1.000
_cell.angle_alpha   90.00
_cell.angle_beta   90.00
_cell.angle_gamma   90.00
#
_symmetry.space_group_name_H-M   'P 1'
#
loop_
_entity.id
_entity.type
_entity.pdbx_description
1 polymer ?
#
loop_
_entity_poly.entity_id
_entity_poly.type
_entity_poly.pdbx_seq_one_letter_code
_entity_poly.pdbx_strand_id
1 'polypeptide(L)'
;KTSPSMLSGVGGVFGFLAGSSTGPGLLLVPFMLGYGLSRTSFVATLAVIAALTHIARAATFGGIGLIGQEIMILGLIGGAATIPGNMLGKLILKKMTSHNHEILVDLMAFGGGVNFLYLALV
;
A
#
# COMPACT_ATOMS: atom_id res chain seq x y z
N LYS A 1 11.52 -18.61 -14.04
CA LYS A 1 10.33 -18.02 -14.68
C LYS A 1 9.14 -18.33 -13.80
N THR A 2 8.48 -17.33 -13.22
CA THR A 2 7.33 -17.56 -12.33
C THR A 2 6.18 -18.19 -13.13
N SER A 3 5.60 -19.29 -12.64
CA SER A 3 4.45 -19.95 -13.27
C SER A 3 3.14 -19.21 -12.93
N PRO A 4 2.14 -19.15 -13.84
CA PRO A 4 0.83 -18.54 -13.56
C PRO A 4 0.15 -19.11 -12.30
N SER A 5 0.33 -20.41 -12.03
CA SER A 5 -0.20 -21.08 -10.83
C SER A 5 0.42 -20.53 -9.54
N MET A 6 1.70 -20.14 -9.61
CA MET A 6 2.44 -19.58 -8.49
C MET A 6 1.99 -18.15 -8.17
N LEU A 7 1.67 -17.35 -9.19
CA LEU A 7 1.10 -16.01 -9.02
C LEU A 7 -0.29 -16.05 -8.39
N SER A 8 -1.12 -17.04 -8.76
CA SER A 8 -2.43 -17.24 -8.13
C SER A 8 -2.29 -17.59 -6.64
N GLY A 9 -1.38 -18.50 -6.29
CA GLY A 9 -1.09 -18.85 -4.90
C GLY A 9 -0.59 -17.67 -4.07
N VAL A 10 0.41 -16.93 -4.59
CA VAL A 10 0.92 -15.70 -3.94
C VAL A 10 -0.18 -14.64 -3.81
N GLY A 11 -1.03 -14.48 -4.83
CA GLY A 11 -2.17 -13.56 -4.81
C GLY A 11 -3.19 -13.91 -3.71
N GLY A 12 -3.46 -15.19 -3.48
CA GLY A 12 -4.33 -15.65 -2.40
C GLY A 12 -3.76 -15.35 -1.01
N VAL A 13 -2.48 -15.69 -0.78
CA VAL A 13 -1.77 -15.38 0.48
C VAL A 13 -1.71 -13.87 0.70
N PHE A 14 -1.40 -13.11 -0.34
CA PHE A 14 -1.42 -11.66 -0.30
C PHE A 14 -2.80 -11.14 0.06
N GLY A 15 -3.88 -11.64 -0.56
CA GLY A 15 -5.24 -11.20 -0.27
C GLY A 15 -5.63 -11.41 1.19
N PHE A 16 -5.26 -12.56 1.76
CA PHE A 16 -5.48 -12.87 3.18
C PHE A 16 -4.70 -11.92 4.11
N LEU A 17 -3.41 -11.73 3.86
CA LEU A 17 -2.56 -10.82 4.63
C LEU A 17 -3.02 -9.36 4.46
N ALA A 18 -3.39 -8.96 3.25
CA ALA A 18 -3.92 -7.65 2.93
C ALA A 18 -5.33 -7.46 3.48
N GLY A 19 -6.06 -8.50 3.89
CA GLY A 19 -7.27 -8.31 4.69
C GLY A 19 -6.95 -7.90 6.12
N SER A 20 -5.89 -8.49 6.68
CA SER A 20 -5.58 -8.43 8.12
C SER A 20 -4.57 -7.34 8.51
N SER A 21 -3.70 -6.91 7.58
CA SER A 21 -2.53 -6.08 7.85
C SER A 21 -2.28 -5.06 6.72
N THR A 22 -1.65 -3.94 7.07
CA THR A 22 -1.13 -2.94 6.12
C THR A 22 0.35 -3.23 5.87
N GLY A 23 0.74 -3.45 4.61
CA GLY A 23 2.14 -3.76 4.23
C GLY A 23 2.43 -4.95 3.30
N PRO A 24 1.55 -5.94 3.07
CA PRO A 24 1.93 -7.13 2.29
C PRO A 24 2.12 -6.86 0.78
N GLY A 25 1.86 -5.65 0.29
CA GLY A 25 2.06 -5.29 -1.12
C GLY A 25 3.52 -5.41 -1.58
N LEU A 26 4.47 -5.27 -0.65
CA LEU A 26 5.91 -5.48 -0.92
C LEU A 26 6.24 -6.93 -1.30
N LEU A 27 5.42 -7.90 -0.87
CA LEU A 27 5.62 -9.31 -1.19
C LEU A 27 5.39 -9.59 -2.68
N LEU A 28 4.49 -8.87 -3.36
CA LEU A 28 4.21 -9.07 -4.79
C LEU A 28 5.33 -8.59 -5.71
N VAL A 29 6.15 -7.64 -5.24
CA VAL A 29 7.21 -6.99 -6.02
C VAL A 29 8.17 -8.00 -6.68
N PRO A 30 8.84 -8.91 -5.94
CA PRO A 30 9.77 -9.87 -6.54
C PRO A 30 9.10 -10.87 -7.49
N PHE A 31 7.86 -11.30 -7.22
CA PHE A 31 7.17 -12.30 -8.04
C PHE A 31 6.72 -11.74 -9.39
N MET A 32 6.21 -10.51 -9.41
CA MET A 32 5.76 -9.85 -10.63
C MET A 32 6.94 -9.43 -11.51
N LEU A 33 8.02 -8.91 -10.92
CA LEU A 33 9.25 -8.63 -11.67
C LEU A 33 9.89 -9.93 -12.20
N GLY A 34 9.89 -11.00 -11.42
CA GLY A 34 10.35 -12.33 -11.86
C GLY A 34 9.49 -12.98 -12.94
N TYR A 35 8.22 -12.55 -13.09
CA TYR A 35 7.33 -12.96 -14.18
C TYR A 35 7.64 -12.23 -15.49
N GLY A 36 8.47 -11.19 -15.46
CA GLY A 36 8.89 -10.44 -16.64
C GLY A 36 8.00 -9.23 -16.96
N LEU A 37 7.23 -8.72 -15.98
CA LEU A 37 6.50 -7.47 -16.20
C LEU A 37 7.47 -6.31 -16.44
N SER A 38 7.16 -5.47 -17.43
CA SER A 38 7.84 -4.19 -17.60
C SER A 38 7.57 -3.28 -16.40
N ARG A 39 8.47 -2.34 -16.12
CA ARG A 39 8.33 -1.41 -14.97
C ARG A 39 7.00 -0.65 -14.98
N THR A 40 6.49 -0.31 -16.17
CA THR A 40 5.22 0.40 -16.34
C THR A 40 4.02 -0.50 -16.09
N SER A 41 3.99 -1.71 -16.67
CA SER A 41 2.92 -2.68 -16.42
C SER A 41 2.88 -3.14 -14.98
N PHE A 42 4.05 -3.29 -14.34
CA PHE A 42 4.16 -3.65 -12.93
C PHE A 42 3.48 -2.64 -12.02
N VAL A 43 3.79 -1.34 -12.19
CA VAL A 43 3.18 -0.27 -11.39
C VAL A 43 1.67 -0.18 -11.64
N ALA A 44 1.24 -0.32 -12.89
CA ALA A 44 -0.18 -0.32 -13.25
C ALA A 44 -0.93 -1.46 -12.56
N THR A 45 -0.40 -2.69 -12.61
CA THR A 45 -1.02 -3.85 -11.97
C THR A 45 -1.04 -3.71 -10.45
N LEU A 46 0.03 -3.22 -9.82
CA LEU A 46 0.04 -2.95 -8.38
C LEU A 46 -1.02 -1.92 -7.98
N ALA A 47 -1.20 -0.86 -8.77
CA ALA A 47 -2.24 0.13 -8.53
C ALA A 47 -3.64 -0.48 -8.59
N VAL A 48 -3.90 -1.36 -9.57
CA VAL A 48 -5.17 -2.10 -9.68
C VAL A 48 -5.38 -3.01 -8.48
N ILE A 49 -4.37 -3.77 -8.06
CA ILE A 49 -4.45 -4.65 -6.89
C ILE A 49 -4.74 -3.85 -5.62
N ALA A 50 -4.05 -2.72 -5.42
CA ALA A 50 -4.29 -1.84 -4.28
C ALA A 50 -5.71 -1.26 -4.29
N ALA A 51 -6.20 -0.80 -5.44
CA ALA A 51 -7.57 -0.29 -5.57
C ALA A 51 -8.61 -1.37 -5.24
N LEU A 52 -8.47 -2.57 -5.83
CA LEU A 52 -9.39 -3.67 -5.61
C LEU A 52 -9.38 -4.16 -4.16
N THR A 53 -8.22 -4.23 -3.52
CA THR A 53 -8.12 -4.61 -2.10
C THR A 53 -8.76 -3.58 -1.18
N HIS A 54 -8.59 -2.28 -1.44
CA HIS A 54 -9.28 -1.24 -0.67
C HIS A 54 -10.80 -1.28 -0.88
N ILE A 55 -11.28 -1.48 -2.11
CA ILE A 55 -12.71 -1.66 -2.40
C ILE A 55 -13.26 -2.90 -1.66
N ALA A 56 -12.55 -4.02 -1.72
CA ALA A 56 -12.95 -5.25 -1.02
C ALA A 56 -13.00 -5.04 0.50
N ARG A 57 -12.02 -4.33 1.10
CA ARG A 57 -12.06 -3.95 2.53
C ARG A 57 -13.26 -3.07 2.84
N ALA A 58 -13.53 -2.05 2.04
CA ALA A 58 -14.68 -1.17 2.23
C ALA A 58 -16.01 -1.93 2.13
N ALA A 59 -16.14 -2.84 1.16
CA ALA A 59 -17.34 -3.66 0.98
C ALA A 59 -17.53 -4.67 2.12
N THR A 60 -16.45 -5.35 2.55
CA THR A 60 -16.52 -6.34 3.63
C THR A 60 -16.82 -5.70 4.98
N PHE A 61 -16.10 -4.63 5.36
CA PHE A 61 -16.37 -3.89 6.60
C PHE A 61 -17.72 -3.15 6.56
N GLY A 62 -18.15 -2.68 5.38
CA GLY A 62 -19.47 -2.09 5.18
C GLY A 62 -20.59 -3.11 5.34
N GLY A 63 -20.45 -4.30 4.76
CA GLY A 63 -21.46 -5.36 4.78
C GLY A 63 -21.70 -5.97 6.17
N ILE A 64 -20.71 -5.95 7.06
CA ILE A 64 -20.84 -6.41 8.45
C ILE A 64 -21.25 -5.29 9.42
N GLY A 65 -21.60 -4.09 8.91
CA GLY A 65 -22.06 -2.97 9.73
C GLY A 65 -20.99 -2.28 10.57
N LEU A 66 -19.70 -2.62 10.38
CA LEU A 66 -18.58 -1.98 11.08
C LEU A 66 -18.29 -0.57 10.55
N ILE A 67 -18.71 -0.27 9.31
CA ILE A 67 -18.68 1.09 8.78
C ILE A 67 -19.98 1.80 9.17
N GLY A 68 -19.97 2.45 10.32
CA GLY A 68 -21.01 3.43 10.70
C GLY A 68 -20.92 4.71 9.85
N GLN A 69 -21.93 5.57 9.96
CA GLN A 69 -21.98 6.87 9.26
C GLN A 69 -20.76 7.74 9.58
N GLU A 70 -20.25 7.67 10.82
CA GLU A 70 -19.05 8.38 11.26
C GLU A 70 -17.79 7.91 10.52
N ILE A 71 -17.54 6.60 10.45
CA ILE A 71 -16.39 6.01 9.74
C ILE A 71 -16.45 6.38 8.25
N MET A 72 -17.64 6.42 7.66
CA MET A 72 -17.84 6.80 6.26
C MET A 72 -17.47 8.28 6.03
N ILE A 73 -17.90 9.18 6.91
CA ILE A 73 -17.55 10.61 6.86
C ILE A 73 -16.04 10.79 7.05
N LEU A 74 -15.45 10.12 8.04
CA LEU A 74 -13.99 10.15 8.26
C LEU A 74 -13.22 9.59 7.06
N GLY A 75 -13.71 8.53 6.45
CA GLY A 75 -13.14 7.95 5.23
C GLY A 75 -13.23 8.89 4.03
N LEU A 76 -14.35 9.60 3.87
CA LEU A 76 -14.53 10.63 2.83
C LEU A 76 -13.63 11.84 3.06
N ILE A 77 -13.57 12.37 4.28
CA ILE A 77 -12.69 13.49 4.63
C ILE A 77 -11.23 13.08 4.44
N GLY A 78 -10.85 11.91 4.95
CA GLY A 78 -9.52 11.34 4.78
C GLY A 78 -9.16 11.21 3.31
N GLY A 79 -10.00 10.55 2.51
CA GLY A 79 -9.80 10.41 1.06
C GLY A 79 -9.73 11.74 0.32
N ALA A 80 -10.60 12.69 0.66
CA ALA A 80 -10.59 14.03 0.09
C ALA A 80 -9.33 14.82 0.45
N ALA A 81 -8.77 14.61 1.64
CA ALA A 81 -7.50 15.21 2.07
C ALA A 81 -6.28 14.55 1.42
N THR A 82 -6.35 13.25 1.10
CA THR A 82 -5.23 12.54 0.44
C THR A 82 -4.98 13.04 -0.98
N ILE A 83 -6.01 13.45 -1.72
CA ILE A 83 -5.87 13.98 -3.10
C ILE A 83 -4.95 15.22 -3.16
N PRO A 84 -5.23 16.33 -2.46
CA PRO A 84 -4.36 17.50 -2.44
C PRO A 84 -3.03 17.19 -1.76
N GLY A 85 -3.00 16.32 -0.73
CA GLY A 85 -1.76 15.88 -0.10
C GLY A 85 -0.80 15.21 -1.10
N ASN A 86 -1.32 14.32 -1.96
CA ASN A 86 -0.52 13.62 -2.95
C ASN A 86 -0.06 14.56 -4.08
N MET A 87 -0.89 15.54 -4.46
CA MET A 87 -0.51 16.58 -5.41
C MET A 87 0.62 17.47 -4.87
N LEU A 88 0.49 17.96 -3.62
CA LEU A 88 1.52 18.75 -2.95
C LEU A 88 2.82 17.94 -2.78
N GLY A 89 2.71 16.68 -2.35
CA GLY A 89 3.85 15.77 -2.24
C GLY A 89 4.60 15.62 -3.57
N LYS A 90 3.87 15.48 -4.68
CA LYS A 90 4.47 15.41 -6.02
C LYS A 90 5.20 16.71 -6.40
N LEU A 91 4.70 17.87 -5.99
CA LEU A 91 5.36 19.16 -6.23
C LEU A 91 6.63 19.31 -5.40
N ILE A 92 6.60 18.87 -4.14
CA ILE A 92 7.77 18.87 -3.24
C ILE A 92 8.84 17.92 -3.77
N LEU A 93 8.45 16.68 -4.12
CA LEU A 93 9.33 15.67 -4.71
C LEU A 93 10.04 16.17 -5.98
N LYS A 94 9.33 16.88 -6.86
CA LYS A 94 9.93 17.47 -8.07
C LYS A 94 11.00 18.53 -7.80
N LYS A 95 10.98 19.18 -6.64
CA LYS A 95 11.96 20.19 -6.23
C LYS A 95 13.09 19.59 -5.38
N MET A 96 13.03 18.31 -5.08
CA MET A 96 13.94 17.63 -4.16
C MET A 96 15.11 17.00 -4.93
N THR A 97 16.33 17.26 -4.50
CA THR A 97 17.54 16.58 -4.99
C THR A 97 17.59 15.14 -4.48
N SER A 98 18.22 14.23 -5.25
CA SER A 98 18.30 12.80 -4.91
C SER A 98 18.81 12.53 -3.50
N HIS A 99 19.80 13.31 -3.02
CA HIS A 99 20.36 13.15 -1.68
C HIS A 99 19.35 13.43 -0.56
N ASN A 100 18.53 14.47 -0.71
CA ASN A 100 17.51 14.80 0.29
C ASN A 100 16.41 13.72 0.32
N HIS A 101 16.06 13.16 -0.85
CA HIS A 101 15.08 12.08 -0.93
C HIS A 101 15.57 10.84 -0.18
N GLU A 102 16.85 10.49 -0.33
CA GLU A 102 17.49 9.36 0.33
C GLU A 102 17.47 9.52 1.86
N ILE A 103 17.88 10.69 2.37
CA ILE A 103 17.83 10.99 3.82
C ILE A 103 16.41 10.92 4.37
N LEU A 104 15.42 11.42 3.63
CA LEU A 104 14.02 11.39 4.06
C LEU A 104 13.50 9.96 4.18
N VAL A 105 13.82 9.11 3.21
CA VAL A 105 13.45 7.69 3.21
C VAL A 105 14.13 6.96 4.37
N ASP A 106 15.42 7.21 4.62
CA ASP A 106 16.16 6.62 5.73
C ASP A 106 15.59 7.02 7.10
N LEU A 107 15.23 8.30 7.27
CA LEU A 107 14.59 8.78 8.51
C LEU A 107 13.21 8.13 8.71
N MET A 108 12.41 7.99 7.65
CA MET A 108 11.12 7.29 7.73
C MET A 108 11.30 5.81 8.07
N ALA A 109 12.28 5.14 7.46
CA ALA A 109 12.58 3.74 7.74
C ALA A 109 13.07 3.55 9.18
N PHE A 110 13.94 4.44 9.67
CA PHE A 110 14.41 4.43 11.05
C PHE A 110 13.27 4.64 12.04
N GLY A 111 12.42 5.66 11.83
CA GLY A 111 11.26 5.91 12.67
C GLY A 111 10.26 4.75 12.68
N GLY A 112 10.01 4.14 11.52
CA GLY A 112 9.20 2.92 11.41
C GLY A 112 9.79 1.74 12.17
N GLY A 113 11.11 1.54 12.06
CA GLY A 113 11.83 0.50 12.81
C GLY A 113 11.75 0.69 14.32
N VAL A 114 11.94 1.92 14.81
CA VAL A 114 11.80 2.26 16.23
C VAL A 114 10.37 2.03 16.72
N ASN A 115 9.36 2.43 15.96
CA ASN A 115 7.96 2.19 16.31
C ASN A 115 7.63 0.70 16.39
N PHE A 116 8.19 -0.11 15.49
CA PHE A 116 8.03 -1.55 15.49
C PHE A 116 8.67 -2.21 16.72
N LEU A 117 9.88 -1.77 17.09
CA LEU A 117 10.55 -2.23 18.31
C LEU A 117 9.77 -1.83 19.57
N TYR A 118 9.18 -0.64 19.59
CA TYR A 118 8.35 -0.18 20.71
C TYR A 118 7.10 -1.05 20.87
N LEU A 119 6.35 -1.29 19.78
CA LEU A 119 5.17 -2.17 19.76
C LEU A 119 5.51 -3.63 20.08
N ALA A 120 6.74 -4.08 19.83
CA ALA A 120 7.18 -5.43 20.17
C ALA A 120 7.57 -5.58 21.65
N LEU A 121 7.91 -4.48 22.33
CA LEU A 121 8.35 -4.45 23.73
C LEU A 121 7.23 -4.11 24.73
N VAL A 122 6.15 -3.45 24.28
CA VAL A 122 4.96 -3.05 25.07
C VAL A 122 3.79 -3.96 24.76
#